data_AF-A0A1Z5IE22-F1
#
_entry.id   AF-A0A1Z5IE22-F1
#
_cell.length_a   1.000
_cell.length_b   1.000
_cell.length_c   1.000
_cell.angle_alpha   90.00
_cell.angle_beta   90.00
_cell.angle_gamma   90.00
#
_symmetry.space_group_name_H-M   'P 1'
#
loop_
_entity.id
_entity.type
_entity.pdbx_description
1 polymer ?
#
loop_
_entity_poly.entity_id
_entity_poly.type
_entity_poly.pdbx_seq_one_letter_code
_entity_poly.pdbx_strand_id
1 'polypeptide(L)' 'MTIADTAVQVKLMILFAVGLIALLAVIFLSIRHDHRITLNSTLPLIIVAVFMLSVLISLSQL' A
#
# COMPACT_ATOMS: atom_id res chain seq x y z
N MET A 1 -20.73 -11.54 -11.24
CA MET A 1 -19.94 -11.67 -10.00
C MET A 1 -20.78 -12.39 -8.96
N THR A 2 -20.33 -13.54 -8.44
CA THR A 2 -21.05 -14.29 -7.41
C THR A 2 -20.81 -13.67 -6.03
N ILE A 3 -21.66 -14.00 -5.06
CA ILE A 3 -21.49 -13.58 -3.65
C ILE A 3 -20.11 -14.04 -3.11
N ALA A 4 -19.63 -15.21 -3.55
CA ALA A 4 -18.32 -15.73 -3.18
C ALA A 4 -17.19 -14.86 -3.73
N ASP A 5 -17.30 -14.40 -4.99
CA ASP A 5 -16.33 -13.48 -5.59
C ASP A 5 -16.27 -12.15 -4.82
N THR A 6 -17.42 -11.64 -4.38
CA THR A 6 -17.49 -10.35 -3.65
C THR A 6 -16.88 -10.45 -2.27
N ALA A 7 -17.12 -11.56 -1.56
CA ALA A 7 -16.50 -11.81 -0.27
C ALA A 7 -14.97 -11.93 -0.37
N VAL A 8 -14.44 -12.53 -1.45
CA VAL A 8 -13.00 -12.61 -1.69
C VAL A 8 -12.42 -11.23 -1.99
N GLN A 9 -13.08 -10.45 -2.85
CA GLN A 9 -12.60 -9.12 -3.21
C GLN A 9 -12.54 -8.16 -2.02
N VAL A 10 -13.55 -8.18 -1.15
CA VAL A 10 -13.54 -7.38 0.09
C VAL A 10 -12.38 -7.77 1.01
N LYS A 11 -12.10 -9.07 1.17
CA LYS A 11 -10.95 -9.55 1.95
C LYS A 11 -9.62 -9.06 1.37
N LEU A 12 -9.49 -9.11 0.04
CA LEU A 12 -8.30 -8.63 -0.65
C LEU A 12 -8.12 -7.12 -0.49
N MET A 13 -9.19 -6.32 -0.62
CA MET A 13 -9.15 -4.88 -0.38
C MET A 13 -8.70 -4.54 1.04
N ILE A 14 -9.24 -5.23 2.05
CA ILE A 14 -8.85 -5.02 3.45
C ILE A 14 -7.37 -5.37 3.65
N LEU A 15 -6.93 -6.53 3.15
CA LEU A 15 -5.53 -6.96 3.27
C LEU A 15 -4.57 -5.95 2.61
N PHE A 16 -4.91 -5.47 1.41
CA PHE A 16 -4.11 -4.47 0.70
C PHE A 16 -4.10 -3.12 1.42
N ALA A 17 -5.24 -2.66 1.93
CA ALA A 17 -5.33 -1.41 2.67
C ALA A 17 -4.48 -1.44 3.94
N VAL A 18 -4.51 -2.53 4.70
CA VAL A 18 -3.66 -2.71 5.89
C VAL A 18 -2.18 -2.71 5.53
N GLY A 19 -1.80 -3.40 4.44
CA GLY A 19 -0.43 -3.40 3.92
C GLY A 19 0.05 -2.00 3.51
N LEU A 20 -0.80 -1.21 2.84
CA LEU A 20 -0.50 0.16 2.45
C LEU A 20 -0.30 1.07 3.68
N ILE A 21 -1.15 0.95 4.70
CA ILE A 21 -1.01 1.72 5.95
C ILE A 21 0.31 1.38 6.65
N ALA A 22 0.67 0.09 6.72
CA ALA A 22 1.93 -0.33 7.32
C ALA A 22 3.14 0.23 6.56
N LEU A 23 3.10 0.20 5.22
CA LEU A 23 4.16 0.77 4.38
C LEU A 23 4.29 2.28 4.58
N LEU A 24 3.18 3.02 4.63
CA LEU A 24 3.17 4.45 4.91
C LEU A 24 3.75 4.76 6.30
N ALA A 25 3.44 3.93 7.30
CA ALA A 25 4.02 4.07 8.64
C ALA A 25 5.54 3.86 8.63
N VAL A 26 6.04 2.89 7.87
CA VAL A 26 7.49 2.67 7.71
C VAL A 26 8.15 3.85 7.00
N ILE A 27 7.56 4.38 5.91
CA ILE A 27 8.06 5.57 5.22
C ILE A 27 8.14 6.76 6.19
N PHE A 28 7.09 6.99 6.97
CA PHE A 28 7.05 8.06 7.95
C PHE A 28 8.13 7.89 9.04
N LEU A 29 8.30 6.67 9.55
CA LEU A 29 9.36 6.33 10.51
C LEU A 29 10.75 6.57 9.93
N SER A 30 11.02 6.10 8.71
CA SER A 30 12.32 6.31 8.05
C SER A 30 12.62 7.80 7.85
N ILE A 31 11.64 8.60 7.40
CA ILE A 31 11.82 10.05 7.24
C ILE A 31 12.10 10.72 8.60
N ARG A 32 11.40 10.30 9.66
CA ARG A 32 11.58 10.85 11.01
C ARG A 32 12.93 10.49 11.62
N HIS A 33 13.38 9.25 11.44
CA HIS A 33 14.57 8.72 12.11
C HIS A 33 15.87 9.18 11.46
N ASP A 34 15.91 9.25 10.12
CA ASP A 34 17.14 9.61 9.39
C ASP A 34 17.31 11.13 9.21
N HIS A 35 16.27 11.94 9.47
CA HIS A 35 16.22 13.42 9.29
C HIS A 35 16.64 13.94 7.89
N ARG A 36 17.06 13.04 7.01
CA ARG A 36 17.35 13.18 5.60
C ARG A 36 16.57 12.09 4.89
N ILE A 37 15.88 12.48 3.83
CA ILE A 37 15.34 11.52 2.87
C ILE A 37 16.55 10.92 2.15
N THR A 38 17.05 9.78 2.64
CA THR A 38 18.03 8.99 1.89
C THR A 38 17.32 8.46 0.65
N LEU A 39 17.46 9.22 -0.43
CA LEU A 39 16.80 8.98 -1.71
C LEU A 39 16.99 7.53 -2.18
N ASN A 40 18.11 6.88 -1.81
CA ASN A 40 18.41 5.50 -2.20
C ASN A 40 17.50 4.45 -1.52
N SER A 41 17.00 4.70 -0.30
CA SER A 41 16.14 3.75 0.42
C SER A 41 14.67 4.20 0.46
N THR A 42 14.40 5.49 0.50
CA THR A 42 13.03 6.01 0.57
C THR A 42 12.34 6.01 -0.79
N LEU A 43 13.08 6.26 -1.89
CA LEU A 43 12.50 6.32 -3.24
C LEU A 43 11.93 4.96 -3.70
N PRO A 44 12.61 3.80 -3.48
CA PRO A 44 12.01 2.49 -3.72
C PRO A 44 10.72 2.26 -2.92
N LEU A 45 10.68 2.65 -1.63
CA LEU A 45 9.48 2.51 -0.80
C LEU A 45 8.31 3.34 -1.33
N ILE A 46 8.56 4.57 -1.79
CA ILE A 46 7.53 5.43 -2.38
C ILE A 46 6.98 4.79 -3.67
N ILE A 47 7.85 4.22 -4.52
CA ILE A 47 7.42 3.51 -5.73
C ILE A 47 6.52 2.33 -5.38
N VAL A 48 6.90 1.52 -4.38
CA VAL A 48 6.07 0.40 -3.90
C VAL A 48 4.72 0.90 -3.35
N ALA A 49 4.70 2.03 -2.64
CA ALA A 49 3.48 2.62 -2.11
C ALA A 49 2.53 3.07 -3.23
N VAL A 50 3.07 3.71 -4.28
CA VAL A 50 2.29 4.09 -5.46
C VAL A 50 1.73 2.85 -6.17
N PHE A 51 2.55 1.81 -6.35
CA PHE A 51 2.10 0.55 -6.93
C PHE A 51 0.97 -0.09 -6.11
N MET A 52 1.11 -0.17 -4.79
CA MET A 52 0.06 -0.71 -3.93
C MET A 52 -1.23 0.10 -4.01
N LEU A 53 -1.13 1.42 -4.14
CA LEU A 53 -2.27 2.31 -4.29
C LEU A 53 -2.99 2.07 -5.64
N SER A 54 -2.24 1.86 -6.73
CA SER A 54 -2.82 1.46 -8.02
C SER A 54 -3.53 0.11 -7.96
N VAL A 55 -2.96 -0.88 -7.27
CA VAL A 55 -3.61 -2.19 -7.09
C VAL A 55 -4.89 -2.06 -6.28
N LEU A 56 -4.90 -1.24 -5.23
CA LEU A 56 -6.10 -0.99 -4.42
C LEU A 56 -7.21 -0.33 -5.25
N ILE A 57 -6.88 0.63 -6.11
CA ILE A 57 -7.83 1.26 -7.05
C ILE A 57 -8.35 0.22 -8.04
N SER A 58 -7.47 -0.61 -8.62
CA SER A 58 -7.91 -1.66 -9.54
C SER A 58 -8.83 -2.67 -8.86
N LEU A 59 -8.59 -2.98 -7.59
CA LEU A 59 -9.45 -3.85 -6.79
C LEU A 59 -10.79 -3.19 -6.43
N SER A 60 -10.92 -1.87 -6.42
CA SER A 60 -12.20 -1.20 -6.16
C SER A 60 -13.06 -1.00 -7.40
N GLN A 61 -12.44 -1.08 -8.59
CA GLN A 61 -13.12 -0.93 -9.88
C GLN A 61 -13.58 -2.27 -10.51
N LEU A 62 -13.10 -3.39 -9.97
CA LEU A 62 -13.50 -4.75 -10.39
C LEU A 62 -14.87 -5.14 -9.80
#